data_AF-A0A254TPZ5-F1
#
_entry.id   AF-A0A254TPZ5-F1
#
_cell.length_a   1.000
_cell.length_b   1.000
_cell.length_c   1.000
_cell.angle_alpha   90.00
_cell.angle_beta   90.00
_cell.angle_gamma   90.00
#
_symmetry.space_group_name_H-M   'P 1'
#
loop_
_entity.id
_entity.type
_entity.pdbx_description
1 polymer ?
#
loop_
_entity_poly.entity_id
_entity_poly.type
_entity_poly.pdbx_seq_one_letter_code
_entity_poly.pdbx_strand_id
1 'polypeptide(L)'
;MGDNYEEKPDAIGKEFSDELTPEEREHEIEARDLQSNQYLDNEPLYDRIAFAQIPVHMRSPRMLVITLGVFAAFSGMLSGLDQSVISGALPGIRKHFIASGEWASMDDPKLATDISLISSLMPLGAMAGALIMTPLNFYFGRRNSIIISCLWYTLGSGLCAGSRSVGMLFAGRFILGIGIGIEGGCVGIYISECVPPEVRGNLVSVYQLMIAFGEIIGYAAGGVFFDVPSGSWRWMLGSSLLFSTILLVGMAFLPESPRWLASKGKYGRAWRVWKSLRDMADPKSLDEYLAMEVTVKHDVDQSANVKWHQRYLEVCRTPRNRRALVYATAMIFFGQMTGINAVMYNMSNLMAKMNFDDRESVLMSMVGGGALFLGTIPAVFTMDKFGRRVWAQNILMFIVGLALVGVGYLYTNNGVDYFNEHKATALGLFFSGLVLYMAFFGAYSCLTWVVPAESFSFNTRSQGMAICSVFLYLWSFIVTYNFEGMQKAMTYTGLTIGFFGGLAALGFFYQLFFMPETKDKTLEEIDELFLMPTSKLVALNTSNLLKPLRRRHRPEPVDNYNA
;
A
#
# COMPACT_ATOMS: atom_id res chain seq x y z
N MET A 1 38.78 52.15 -2.02
CA MET A 1 38.16 51.10 -1.19
C MET A 1 37.29 50.32 -2.16
N GLY A 2 37.81 49.32 -2.88
CA GLY A 2 38.66 48.24 -2.42
C GLY A 2 37.78 46.99 -2.45
N ASP A 3 37.94 46.23 -3.54
CA ASP A 3 37.26 44.98 -3.88
C ASP A 3 37.27 43.96 -2.74
N ASN A 4 36.21 43.15 -2.66
CA ASN A 4 36.21 41.78 -2.13
C ASN A 4 34.87 41.10 -2.49
N TYR A 5 34.70 40.79 -3.77
CA TYR A 5 33.92 39.61 -4.15
C TYR A 5 34.91 38.45 -4.13
N GLU A 6 34.95 37.73 -3.01
CA GLU A 6 35.73 36.50 -2.89
C GLU A 6 35.22 35.48 -3.91
N GLU A 7 36.16 34.99 -4.71
CA GLU A 7 36.04 33.97 -5.73
C GLU A 7 35.30 32.74 -5.18
N LYS A 8 34.22 32.35 -5.87
CA LYS A 8 33.66 31.01 -5.75
C LYS A 8 34.70 30.02 -6.29
N PRO A 9 34.94 28.88 -5.63
CA PRO A 9 35.82 27.86 -6.17
C PRO A 9 35.21 27.30 -7.46
N ASP A 10 35.84 27.64 -8.58
CA ASP A 10 35.62 27.01 -9.88
C ASP A 10 36.00 25.52 -9.83
N ALA A 11 35.25 24.75 -10.63
CA ALA A 11 35.29 23.30 -10.83
C ALA A 11 34.53 22.47 -9.77
N ILE A 12 33.20 22.30 -9.96
CA ILE A 12 32.51 21.04 -10.32
C ILE A 12 31.09 21.40 -10.77
N GLY A 13 30.74 21.12 -12.03
CA GLY A 13 29.38 21.22 -12.57
C GLY A 13 29.17 22.42 -13.49
N LYS A 14 29.25 22.19 -14.81
CA LYS A 14 28.65 23.10 -15.79
C LYS A 14 27.16 23.27 -15.43
N GLU A 15 26.72 24.52 -15.38
CA GLU A 15 25.32 24.89 -15.19
C GLU A 15 24.43 24.20 -16.24
N PHE A 16 23.27 23.72 -15.80
CA PHE A 16 22.26 22.97 -16.54
C PHE A 16 21.53 23.86 -17.59
N SER A 17 22.27 24.54 -18.48
CA SER A 17 21.71 25.34 -19.58
C SER A 17 22.10 24.86 -20.97
N ASP A 18 23.17 24.05 -21.10
CA ASP A 18 23.61 23.51 -22.39
C ASP A 18 23.45 21.98 -22.41
N GLU A 19 22.68 21.44 -23.36
CA GLU A 19 22.61 19.99 -23.58
C GLU A 19 24.01 19.46 -23.90
N LEU A 20 24.51 18.51 -23.08
CA LEU A 20 25.79 17.84 -23.31
C LEU A 20 25.85 17.27 -24.73
N THR A 21 26.94 17.56 -25.44
CA THR A 21 27.18 16.95 -26.75
C THR A 21 27.35 15.43 -26.61
N PRO A 22 27.10 14.63 -27.67
CA PRO A 22 27.26 13.18 -27.61
C PRO A 22 28.65 12.73 -27.12
N GLU A 23 29.71 13.41 -27.55
CA GLU A 23 31.10 13.13 -27.13
C GLU A 23 31.33 13.46 -25.64
N GLU A 24 30.79 14.58 -25.14
CA GLU A 24 30.85 14.92 -23.71
C GLU A 24 30.11 13.89 -22.85
N ARG A 25 28.99 13.32 -23.34
CA ARG A 25 28.27 12.26 -22.61
C ARG A 25 29.08 10.97 -22.54
N GLU A 26 29.70 10.55 -23.65
CA GLU A 26 30.56 9.35 -23.65
C GLU A 26 31.72 9.51 -22.67
N HIS A 27 32.39 10.66 -22.69
CA HIS A 27 33.49 10.95 -21.76
C HIS A 27 33.04 10.98 -20.29
N GLU A 28 31.86 11.54 -20.00
CA GLU A 28 31.28 11.54 -18.65
C GLU A 28 30.94 10.10 -18.18
N ILE A 29 30.40 9.26 -19.06
CA ILE A 29 30.12 7.85 -18.78
C ILE A 29 31.42 7.09 -18.47
N GLU A 30 32.46 7.27 -19.28
CA GLU A 30 33.77 6.64 -19.08
C GLU A 30 34.43 7.07 -17.77
N ALA A 31 34.41 8.37 -17.47
CA ALA A 31 34.95 8.91 -16.23
C ALA A 31 34.26 8.29 -15.00
N ARG A 32 32.94 8.13 -15.04
CA ARG A 32 32.15 7.53 -13.95
C ARG A 32 32.33 6.02 -13.85
N ASP A 33 32.47 5.32 -14.96
CA ASP A 33 32.82 3.90 -14.96
C ASP A 33 34.18 3.68 -14.29
N LEU A 34 35.16 4.55 -14.57
CA LEU A 34 36.48 4.49 -13.96
C LEU A 34 36.43 4.76 -12.46
N GLN A 35 35.70 5.81 -12.03
CA GLN A 35 35.46 6.08 -10.60
C GLN A 35 34.72 4.94 -9.90
N SER A 36 33.72 4.35 -10.55
CA SER A 36 32.95 3.21 -10.04
C SER A 36 33.84 1.99 -9.81
N ASN A 37 34.70 1.68 -10.78
CA ASN A 37 35.63 0.56 -10.69
C ASN A 37 36.66 0.79 -9.56
N GLN A 38 37.26 1.98 -9.49
CA GLN A 38 38.19 2.35 -8.42
C GLN A 38 37.56 2.25 -7.02
N TYR A 39 36.30 2.65 -6.88
CA TYR A 39 35.55 2.52 -5.62
C TYR A 39 35.34 1.04 -5.24
N LEU A 40 34.98 0.20 -6.20
CA LEU A 40 34.66 -1.21 -5.96
C LEU A 40 35.89 -2.07 -5.65
N ASP A 41 37.04 -1.73 -6.24
CA ASP A 41 38.32 -2.33 -5.92
C ASP A 41 38.74 -2.05 -4.47
N ASN A 42 38.46 -0.84 -3.98
CA ASN A 42 38.77 -0.39 -2.62
C ASN A 42 37.60 -0.51 -1.64
N GLU A 43 36.55 -1.26 -1.99
CA GLU A 43 35.33 -1.30 -1.21
C GLU A 43 35.53 -1.96 0.17
N PRO A 44 35.05 -1.34 1.27
CA PRO A 44 35.10 -1.94 2.60
C PRO A 44 34.43 -3.32 2.64
N LEU A 45 34.99 -4.25 3.42
CA LEU A 45 34.45 -5.61 3.54
C LEU A 45 32.97 -5.64 3.94
N TYR A 46 32.56 -4.73 4.85
CA TYR A 46 31.16 -4.58 5.24
C TYR A 46 30.26 -4.30 4.04
N ASP A 47 30.65 -3.36 3.18
CA ASP A 47 29.86 -3.00 2.01
C ASP A 47 29.82 -4.15 0.99
N ARG A 48 30.93 -4.86 0.78
CA ARG A 48 30.93 -6.06 -0.07
C ARG A 48 29.91 -7.09 0.36
N ILE A 49 29.74 -7.32 1.66
CA ILE A 49 28.78 -8.30 2.21
C ILE A 49 27.36 -7.74 2.23
N ALA A 50 27.17 -6.54 2.78
CA ALA A 50 25.84 -5.95 3.00
C ALA A 50 25.07 -5.66 1.71
N PHE A 51 25.80 -5.38 0.62
CA PHE A 51 25.22 -5.19 -0.71
C PHE A 51 25.77 -6.20 -1.72
N ALA A 52 26.16 -7.38 -1.22
CA ALA A 52 26.45 -8.52 -2.10
C ALA A 52 25.21 -8.76 -2.98
N GLN A 53 25.42 -8.69 -4.28
CA GLN A 53 24.43 -8.97 -5.30
C GLN A 53 24.96 -10.12 -6.16
N ILE A 54 24.12 -11.12 -6.39
CA ILE A 54 24.39 -12.12 -7.41
C ILE A 54 24.00 -11.48 -8.74
N PRO A 55 24.94 -11.28 -9.68
CA PRO A 55 24.66 -10.54 -10.90
C PRO A 55 23.64 -11.29 -11.76
N VAL A 56 22.46 -10.70 -11.95
CA VAL A 56 21.42 -11.23 -12.84
C VAL A 56 21.55 -10.54 -14.20
N HIS A 57 22.06 -11.26 -15.19
CA HIS A 57 22.13 -10.77 -16.57
C HIS A 57 20.78 -11.01 -17.27
N MET A 58 20.01 -9.95 -17.46
CA MET A 58 18.77 -9.98 -18.26
C MET A 58 19.03 -9.45 -19.68
N ARG A 59 18.21 -9.88 -20.65
CA ARG A 59 18.37 -9.52 -22.08
C ARG A 59 18.19 -8.03 -22.38
N SER A 60 17.50 -7.27 -21.52
CA SER A 60 17.34 -5.81 -21.67
C SER A 60 17.16 -5.09 -20.33
N PRO A 61 17.58 -3.82 -20.20
CA PRO A 61 17.37 -3.00 -19.00
C PRO A 61 15.88 -2.82 -18.66
N ARG A 62 15.02 -2.67 -19.68
CA ARG A 62 13.56 -2.58 -19.50
C ARG A 62 12.98 -3.84 -18.85
N MET A 63 13.44 -5.01 -19.26
CA MET A 63 13.00 -6.28 -18.68
C MET A 63 13.45 -6.41 -17.22
N LEU A 64 14.66 -5.95 -16.90
CA LEU A 64 15.15 -5.93 -15.52
C LEU A 64 14.30 -4.99 -14.64
N VAL A 65 14.00 -3.78 -15.11
CA VAL A 65 13.17 -2.80 -14.38
C VAL A 65 11.77 -3.33 -14.11
N ILE A 66 11.12 -3.92 -15.12
CA ILE A 66 9.77 -4.49 -14.95
C ILE A 66 9.82 -5.68 -14.00
N THR A 67 10.79 -6.59 -14.17
CA THR A 67 10.95 -7.76 -13.27
C THR A 67 11.20 -7.31 -11.84
N LEU A 68 12.07 -6.31 -11.63
CA LEU A 68 12.35 -5.74 -10.32
C LEU A 68 11.10 -5.09 -9.72
N GLY A 69 10.37 -4.29 -10.49
CA GLY A 69 9.14 -3.63 -10.04
C GLY A 69 8.06 -4.64 -9.65
N VAL A 70 7.81 -5.65 -10.49
CA VAL A 70 6.83 -6.71 -10.23
C VAL A 70 7.25 -7.59 -9.05
N PHE A 71 8.54 -7.95 -8.96
CA PHE A 71 9.03 -8.76 -7.86
C PHE A 71 9.03 -8.00 -6.53
N ALA A 72 9.39 -6.71 -6.54
CA ALA A 72 9.23 -5.86 -5.37
C ALA A 72 7.75 -5.73 -4.97
N ALA A 73 6.86 -5.58 -5.95
CA ALA A 73 5.41 -5.53 -5.71
C ALA A 73 4.85 -6.85 -5.17
N PHE A 74 5.48 -8.00 -5.46
CA PHE A 74 5.10 -9.32 -4.93
C PHE A 74 5.10 -9.37 -3.40
N SER A 75 5.86 -8.51 -2.72
CA SER A 75 5.77 -8.33 -1.26
C SER A 75 4.35 -8.07 -0.77
N GLY A 76 3.56 -7.28 -1.50
CA GLY A 76 2.17 -6.99 -1.14
C GLY A 76 1.30 -8.25 -1.03
N MET A 77 1.66 -9.31 -1.76
CA MET A 77 0.97 -10.59 -1.67
C MET A 77 1.03 -11.20 -0.27
N LEU A 78 2.12 -10.99 0.49
CA LEU A 78 2.23 -11.48 1.86
C LEU A 78 1.19 -10.83 2.78
N SER A 79 0.97 -9.53 2.60
CA SER A 79 -0.08 -8.79 3.31
C SER A 79 -1.46 -9.34 2.98
N GLY A 80 -1.82 -9.45 1.69
CA GLY A 80 -3.15 -9.95 1.29
C GLY A 80 -3.40 -11.40 1.69
N LEU A 81 -2.36 -12.24 1.63
CA LEU A 81 -2.45 -13.63 2.04
C LEU A 81 -2.73 -13.75 3.54
N ASP A 82 -2.00 -13.04 4.42
CA ASP A 82 -2.27 -13.14 5.87
C ASP A 82 -3.67 -12.61 6.25
N GLN A 83 -4.10 -11.53 5.58
CA GLN A 83 -5.44 -10.93 5.77
C GLN A 83 -6.58 -11.92 5.46
N SER A 84 -6.43 -12.75 4.44
CA SER A 84 -7.47 -13.68 3.97
C SER A 84 -7.37 -15.05 4.62
N VAL A 85 -6.16 -15.57 4.85
CA VAL A 85 -5.94 -16.89 5.46
C VAL A 85 -6.52 -16.97 6.86
N ILE A 86 -6.44 -15.90 7.67
CA ILE A 86 -7.04 -15.94 9.01
C ILE A 86 -8.52 -16.25 8.95
N SER A 87 -9.23 -15.67 7.99
CA SER A 87 -10.68 -15.87 7.84
C SER A 87 -11.01 -17.36 7.70
N GLY A 88 -10.26 -18.10 6.87
CA GLY A 88 -10.40 -19.55 6.74
C GLY A 88 -9.97 -20.33 7.99
N ALA A 89 -8.98 -19.84 8.73
CA ALA A 89 -8.43 -20.49 9.91
C ALA A 89 -9.31 -20.35 11.16
N LEU A 90 -10.12 -19.28 11.28
CA LEU A 90 -10.91 -18.97 12.48
C LEU A 90 -11.82 -20.13 12.96
N PRO A 91 -12.60 -20.82 12.09
CA PRO A 91 -13.40 -21.96 12.52
C PRO A 91 -12.56 -23.09 13.13
N GLY A 92 -11.40 -23.39 12.53
CA GLY A 92 -10.48 -24.42 13.02
C GLY A 92 -9.79 -24.04 14.33
N ILE A 93 -9.42 -22.76 14.49
CA ILE A 93 -8.84 -22.20 15.72
C ILE A 93 -9.83 -22.34 16.88
N ARG A 94 -11.10 -21.97 16.67
CA ARG A 94 -12.18 -22.11 17.66
C ARG A 94 -12.29 -23.54 18.17
N LYS A 95 -12.47 -24.49 17.26
CA LYS A 95 -12.61 -25.91 17.59
C LYS A 95 -11.39 -26.45 18.34
N HIS A 96 -10.18 -26.06 17.93
CA HIS A 96 -8.95 -26.55 18.54
C HIS A 96 -8.77 -26.08 19.99
N PHE A 97 -8.93 -24.79 20.27
CA PHE A 97 -8.67 -24.25 21.60
C PHE A 97 -9.81 -24.49 22.61
N ILE A 98 -11.04 -24.73 22.12
CA ILE A 98 -12.11 -25.31 22.95
C ILE A 98 -11.72 -26.75 23.34
N ALA A 99 -11.28 -27.57 22.38
CA ALA A 99 -10.89 -28.96 22.65
C ALA A 99 -9.64 -29.06 23.54
N SER A 100 -8.73 -28.07 23.51
CA SER A 100 -7.56 -28.02 24.39
C SER A 100 -7.86 -27.48 25.79
N GLY A 101 -9.10 -27.03 26.06
CA GLY A 101 -9.51 -26.46 27.34
C GLY A 101 -9.03 -25.02 27.61
N GLU A 102 -8.53 -24.30 26.60
CA GLU A 102 -8.19 -22.87 26.72
C GLU A 102 -9.44 -21.99 26.74
N TRP A 103 -10.50 -22.43 26.07
CA TRP A 103 -11.85 -21.85 26.13
C TRP A 103 -12.85 -22.88 26.66
N ALA A 104 -13.77 -22.43 27.51
CA ALA A 104 -14.72 -23.34 28.18
C ALA A 104 -15.79 -23.90 27.24
N SER A 105 -16.30 -23.07 26.33
CA SER A 105 -17.32 -23.43 25.34
C SER A 105 -17.39 -22.37 24.24
N MET A 106 -18.31 -22.56 23.28
CA MET A 106 -18.59 -21.55 22.24
C MET A 106 -19.22 -20.26 22.82
N ASP A 107 -19.78 -20.33 24.03
CA ASP A 107 -20.45 -19.22 24.72
C ASP A 107 -19.52 -18.50 25.70
N ASP A 108 -18.23 -18.89 25.77
CA ASP A 108 -17.25 -18.27 26.65
C ASP A 108 -17.13 -16.76 26.32
N PRO A 109 -17.38 -15.85 27.27
CA PRO A 109 -17.24 -14.41 27.05
C PRO A 109 -15.85 -14.01 26.55
N LYS A 110 -14.82 -14.78 26.91
CA LYS A 110 -13.43 -14.55 26.52
C LYS A 110 -13.16 -14.89 25.04
N LEU A 111 -13.89 -15.86 24.50
CA LEU A 111 -13.73 -16.33 23.11
C LEU A 111 -13.88 -15.18 22.10
N ALA A 112 -14.92 -14.36 22.26
CA ALA A 112 -15.21 -13.23 21.38
C ALA A 112 -14.07 -12.19 21.37
N THR A 113 -13.55 -11.85 22.54
CA THR A 113 -12.42 -10.93 22.69
C THR A 113 -11.15 -11.52 22.09
N ASP A 114 -10.86 -12.79 22.37
CA ASP A 114 -9.65 -13.45 21.87
C ASP A 114 -9.68 -13.58 20.35
N ILE A 115 -10.82 -13.93 19.73
CA ILE A 115 -10.96 -13.96 18.27
C ILE A 115 -10.75 -12.57 17.66
N SER A 116 -11.35 -11.55 18.27
CA SER A 116 -11.20 -10.17 17.83
C SER A 116 -9.73 -9.73 17.91
N LEU A 117 -9.00 -10.14 18.94
CA LEU A 117 -7.55 -9.93 19.07
C LEU A 117 -6.75 -10.72 18.04
N ILE A 118 -7.05 -12.01 17.82
CA ILE A 118 -6.37 -12.82 16.80
C ILE A 118 -6.47 -12.13 15.44
N SER A 119 -7.63 -11.59 15.07
CA SER A 119 -7.83 -10.91 13.79
C SER A 119 -7.21 -9.51 13.73
N SER A 120 -7.15 -8.78 14.85
CA SER A 120 -6.71 -7.37 14.89
C SER A 120 -5.24 -7.17 15.29
N LEU A 121 -4.56 -8.16 15.86
CA LEU A 121 -3.16 -8.00 16.25
C LEU A 121 -2.19 -7.87 15.07
N MET A 122 -2.54 -8.42 13.89
CA MET A 122 -1.75 -8.20 12.67
C MET A 122 -1.70 -6.71 12.29
N PRO A 123 -2.81 -5.98 12.10
CA PRO A 123 -2.72 -4.56 11.78
C PRO A 123 -2.10 -3.75 12.93
N LEU A 124 -2.28 -4.14 14.20
CA LEU A 124 -1.56 -3.47 15.30
C LEU A 124 -0.04 -3.65 15.19
N GLY A 125 0.43 -4.85 14.85
CA GLY A 125 1.84 -5.12 14.54
C GLY A 125 2.32 -4.31 13.33
N ALA A 126 1.51 -4.21 12.29
CA ALA A 126 1.83 -3.44 11.08
C ALA A 126 1.94 -1.93 11.36
N MET A 127 1.15 -1.40 12.28
CA MET A 127 1.32 -0.04 12.79
C MET A 127 2.69 0.13 13.46
N ALA A 128 3.11 -0.82 14.29
CA ALA A 128 4.45 -0.79 14.92
C ALA A 128 5.57 -0.91 13.87
N GLY A 129 5.40 -1.78 12.88
CA GLY A 129 6.32 -1.93 11.73
C GLY A 129 6.47 -0.63 10.94
N ALA A 130 5.37 0.05 10.64
CA ALA A 130 5.36 1.32 9.93
C ALA A 130 6.09 2.44 10.69
N LEU A 131 6.04 2.44 12.04
CA LEU A 131 6.78 3.39 12.88
C LEU A 131 8.30 3.19 12.80
N ILE A 132 8.76 1.93 12.81
CA ILE A 132 10.19 1.60 12.74
C ILE A 132 10.74 1.51 11.31
N MET A 133 9.86 1.57 10.30
CA MET A 133 10.26 1.51 8.90
C MET A 133 11.24 2.64 8.53
N THR A 134 10.98 3.89 8.90
CA THR A 134 11.86 5.02 8.52
C THR A 134 13.29 4.90 9.02
N PRO A 135 13.57 4.59 10.31
CA PRO A 135 14.94 4.38 10.73
C PRO A 135 15.59 3.18 10.01
N LEU A 136 14.88 2.07 9.79
CA LEU A 136 15.42 0.94 9.02
C LEU A 136 15.82 1.36 7.60
N ASN A 137 14.91 2.07 6.93
CA ASN A 137 15.09 2.64 5.60
C ASN A 137 16.27 3.62 5.53
N PHE A 138 16.54 4.36 6.60
CA PHE A 138 17.65 5.29 6.68
C PHE A 138 19.01 4.60 6.91
N TYR A 139 19.08 3.58 7.77
CA TYR A 139 20.33 2.92 8.16
C TYR A 139 20.72 1.75 7.24
N PHE A 140 19.76 0.88 6.92
CA PHE A 140 20.03 -0.39 6.22
C PHE A 140 19.83 -0.31 4.71
N GLY A 141 19.06 0.68 4.22
CA GLY A 141 18.65 0.77 2.82
C GLY A 141 17.26 0.21 2.58
N ARG A 142 16.76 0.29 1.34
CA ARG A 142 15.39 -0.11 1.00
C ARG A 142 15.30 -1.62 0.83
N ARG A 143 16.20 -2.21 0.05
CA ARG A 143 16.26 -3.66 -0.17
C ARG A 143 16.42 -4.39 1.15
N ASN A 144 17.38 -3.98 1.97
CA ASN A 144 17.65 -4.66 3.24
C ASN A 144 16.51 -4.46 4.25
N SER A 145 15.78 -3.34 4.20
CA SER A 145 14.58 -3.15 5.03
C SER A 145 13.45 -4.12 4.65
N ILE A 146 13.27 -4.40 3.35
CA ILE A 146 12.32 -5.43 2.87
C ILE A 146 12.78 -6.82 3.31
N ILE A 147 14.08 -7.13 3.28
CA ILE A 147 14.61 -8.41 3.80
C ILE A 147 14.32 -8.54 5.30
N ILE A 148 14.58 -7.50 6.09
CA ILE A 148 14.26 -7.48 7.53
C ILE A 148 12.75 -7.69 7.75
N SER A 149 11.90 -7.05 6.95
CA SER A 149 10.46 -7.27 6.97
C SER A 149 10.10 -8.75 6.72
N CYS A 150 10.69 -9.38 5.71
CA CYS A 150 10.47 -10.80 5.40
C CYS A 150 10.86 -11.72 6.56
N LEU A 151 11.93 -11.39 7.29
CA LEU A 151 12.35 -12.14 8.47
C LEU A 151 11.31 -12.03 9.60
N TRP A 152 10.82 -10.83 9.90
CA TRP A 152 9.74 -10.63 10.89
C TRP A 152 8.47 -11.37 10.50
N TYR A 153 8.07 -11.28 9.22
CA TYR A 153 6.92 -12.00 8.68
C TYR A 153 7.08 -13.52 8.84
N THR A 154 8.22 -14.07 8.41
CA THR A 154 8.50 -15.52 8.45
C THR A 154 8.53 -16.04 9.88
N LEU A 155 9.13 -15.30 10.81
CA LEU A 155 9.15 -15.64 12.23
C LEU A 155 7.74 -15.65 12.83
N GLY A 156 6.95 -14.60 12.60
CA GLY A 156 5.60 -14.51 13.15
C GLY A 156 4.64 -15.53 12.54
N SER A 157 4.74 -15.78 11.23
CA SER A 157 3.98 -16.83 10.54
C SER A 157 4.35 -18.23 11.07
N GLY A 158 5.63 -18.50 11.30
CA GLY A 158 6.10 -19.75 11.90
C GLY A 158 5.55 -19.95 13.31
N LEU A 159 5.50 -18.88 14.12
CA LEU A 159 4.87 -18.91 15.44
C LEU A 159 3.36 -19.16 15.36
N CYS A 160 2.66 -18.55 14.40
CA CYS A 160 1.23 -18.79 14.16
C CYS A 160 0.95 -20.25 13.78
N ALA A 161 1.67 -20.79 12.79
CA ALA A 161 1.53 -22.16 12.34
C ALA A 161 1.88 -23.18 13.44
N GLY A 162 2.92 -22.88 14.24
CA GLY A 162 3.36 -23.72 15.36
C GLY A 162 2.64 -23.48 16.69
N SER A 163 1.61 -22.62 16.72
CA SER A 163 1.03 -22.17 17.98
C SER A 163 0.34 -23.29 18.77
N ARG A 164 0.64 -23.33 20.07
CA ARG A 164 0.07 -24.29 21.04
C ARG A 164 -0.81 -23.64 22.10
N SER A 165 -0.76 -22.31 22.20
CA SER A 165 -1.59 -21.50 23.08
C SER A 165 -2.11 -20.28 22.35
N VAL A 166 -3.19 -19.70 22.84
CA VAL A 166 -3.77 -18.46 22.26
C VAL A 166 -2.76 -17.31 22.37
N GLY A 167 -2.00 -17.24 23.47
CA GLY A 167 -0.94 -16.24 23.66
C GLY A 167 0.21 -16.34 22.65
N MET A 168 0.60 -17.57 22.26
CA MET A 168 1.60 -17.76 21.21
C MET A 168 1.07 -17.28 19.84
N LEU A 169 -0.21 -17.50 19.58
CA LEU A 169 -0.87 -17.00 18.38
C LEU A 169 -0.94 -15.46 18.38
N PHE A 170 -1.26 -14.83 19.51
CA PHE A 170 -1.21 -13.37 19.65
C PHE A 170 0.17 -12.79 19.34
N ALA A 171 1.22 -13.38 19.93
CA ALA A 171 2.59 -12.95 19.67
C ALA A 171 2.96 -13.13 18.19
N GLY A 172 2.62 -14.29 17.59
CA GLY A 172 2.85 -14.55 16.17
C GLY A 172 2.20 -13.51 15.27
N ARG A 173 0.92 -13.19 15.52
CA ARG A 173 0.16 -12.18 14.75
C ARG A 173 0.74 -10.78 14.86
N PHE A 174 1.19 -10.37 16.04
CA PHE A 174 1.84 -9.08 16.22
C PHE A 174 3.20 -9.04 15.50
N ILE A 175 4.03 -10.09 15.66
CA ILE A 175 5.37 -10.20 15.07
C ILE A 175 5.31 -10.22 13.55
N LEU A 176 4.41 -11.00 12.93
CA LEU A 176 4.28 -11.00 11.48
C LEU A 176 3.74 -9.66 10.97
N GLY A 177 2.85 -9.02 11.74
CA GLY A 177 2.34 -7.69 11.45
C GLY A 177 3.47 -6.66 11.33
N ILE A 178 4.48 -6.70 12.21
CA ILE A 178 5.67 -5.82 12.11
C ILE A 178 6.32 -5.94 10.72
N GLY A 179 6.44 -7.16 10.19
CA GLY A 179 6.92 -7.40 8.83
C GLY A 179 6.08 -6.64 7.79
N ILE A 180 4.77 -6.87 7.78
CA ILE A 180 3.80 -6.23 6.86
C ILE A 180 3.88 -4.69 6.94
N GLY A 181 4.07 -4.15 8.14
CA GLY A 181 4.20 -2.70 8.36
C GLY A 181 5.46 -2.10 7.74
N ILE A 182 6.59 -2.80 7.84
CA ILE A 182 7.87 -2.36 7.27
C ILE A 182 7.83 -2.41 5.74
N GLU A 183 7.32 -3.49 5.14
CA GLU A 183 7.26 -3.59 3.67
C GLU A 183 6.28 -2.58 3.07
N GLY A 184 5.12 -2.35 3.71
CA GLY A 184 4.03 -1.58 3.12
C GLY A 184 4.41 -0.17 2.68
N GLY A 185 5.20 0.54 3.48
CA GLY A 185 5.72 1.84 3.07
C GLY A 185 7.06 1.78 2.32
N CYS A 186 7.86 0.72 2.50
CA CYS A 186 9.20 0.62 1.93
C CYS A 186 9.17 0.25 0.45
N VAL A 187 8.26 -0.63 0.03
CA VAL A 187 8.19 -1.16 -1.33
C VAL A 187 7.86 -0.07 -2.33
N GLY A 188 6.89 0.79 -2.02
CA GLY A 188 6.55 1.94 -2.86
C GLY A 188 7.74 2.89 -3.03
N ILE A 189 8.54 3.11 -1.98
CA ILE A 189 9.76 3.93 -2.03
C ILE A 189 10.81 3.25 -2.90
N TYR A 190 11.06 1.96 -2.70
CA TYR A 190 12.03 1.18 -3.46
C TYR A 190 11.71 1.17 -4.96
N ILE A 191 10.45 0.91 -5.32
CA ILE A 191 9.97 0.99 -6.71
C ILE A 191 10.20 2.41 -7.23
N SER A 192 9.81 3.45 -6.49
CA SER A 192 9.97 4.84 -6.94
C SER A 192 11.42 5.29 -7.14
N GLU A 193 12.37 4.71 -6.42
CA GLU A 193 13.79 5.05 -6.50
C GLU A 193 14.55 4.23 -7.55
N CYS A 194 14.04 3.06 -7.96
CA CYS A 194 14.68 2.19 -8.96
C CYS A 194 14.06 2.33 -10.36
N VAL A 195 12.76 2.63 -10.42
CA VAL A 195 11.96 2.59 -11.66
C VAL A 195 11.88 3.97 -12.34
N PRO A 196 11.98 4.03 -13.69
CA PRO A 196 11.81 5.27 -14.45
C PRO A 196 10.48 5.97 -14.15
N PRO A 197 10.42 7.32 -14.21
CA PRO A 197 9.21 8.08 -13.94
C PRO A 197 7.99 7.64 -14.76
N GLU A 198 8.17 7.22 -16.02
CA GLU A 198 7.10 6.95 -16.98
C GLU A 198 6.23 5.75 -16.60
N VAL A 199 6.81 4.76 -15.92
CA VAL A 199 6.12 3.52 -15.54
C VAL A 199 5.94 3.38 -14.02
N ARG A 200 6.40 4.38 -13.25
CA ARG A 200 6.41 4.36 -11.78
C ARG A 200 5.02 4.21 -11.18
N GLY A 201 4.05 5.03 -11.61
CA GLY A 201 2.69 5.02 -11.05
C GLY A 201 1.98 3.67 -11.25
N ASN A 202 2.13 3.09 -12.44
CA ASN A 202 1.60 1.76 -12.76
C ASN A 202 2.24 0.67 -11.91
N LEU A 203 3.57 0.67 -11.76
CA LEU A 203 4.27 -0.34 -10.95
C LEU A 203 3.99 -0.21 -9.45
N VAL A 204 3.78 1.01 -8.93
CA VAL A 204 3.28 1.20 -7.56
C VAL A 204 1.86 0.65 -7.43
N SER A 205 1.01 0.80 -8.45
CA SER A 205 -0.35 0.23 -8.44
C SER A 205 -0.35 -1.31 -8.51
N VAL A 206 0.67 -1.92 -9.13
CA VAL A 206 0.86 -3.38 -9.11
C VAL A 206 1.07 -3.90 -7.68
N TYR A 207 1.62 -3.12 -6.75
CA TYR A 207 1.71 -3.53 -5.34
C TYR A 207 0.33 -3.82 -4.75
N GLN A 208 -0.66 -2.95 -4.99
CA GLN A 208 -2.03 -3.20 -4.54
C GLN A 208 -2.68 -4.39 -5.26
N LEU A 209 -2.38 -4.56 -6.55
CA LEU A 209 -2.84 -5.74 -7.29
C LEU A 209 -2.29 -7.03 -6.70
N MET A 210 -1.03 -7.04 -6.26
CA MET A 210 -0.41 -8.19 -5.58
C MET A 210 -1.01 -8.44 -4.20
N ILE A 211 -1.39 -7.40 -3.44
CA ILE A 211 -2.19 -7.57 -2.21
C ILE A 211 -3.48 -8.32 -2.53
N ALA A 212 -4.27 -7.81 -3.49
CA ALA A 212 -5.53 -8.43 -3.87
C ALA A 212 -5.36 -9.87 -4.41
N PHE A 213 -4.28 -10.12 -5.14
CA PHE A 213 -3.94 -11.47 -5.59
C PHE A 213 -3.62 -12.40 -4.41
N GLY A 214 -2.84 -11.91 -3.44
CA GLY A 214 -2.55 -12.62 -2.20
C GLY A 214 -3.81 -13.00 -1.42
N GLU A 215 -4.83 -12.14 -1.43
CA GLU A 215 -6.12 -12.45 -0.80
C GLU A 215 -6.82 -13.66 -1.44
N ILE A 216 -6.85 -13.74 -2.77
CA ILE A 216 -7.41 -14.91 -3.46
C ILE A 216 -6.64 -16.16 -3.06
N ILE A 217 -5.31 -16.10 -3.08
CA ILE A 217 -4.46 -17.24 -2.73
C ILE A 217 -4.70 -17.66 -1.27
N GLY A 218 -4.90 -16.72 -0.35
CA GLY A 218 -5.16 -17.04 1.04
C GLY A 218 -6.54 -17.65 1.29
N TYR A 219 -7.60 -17.15 0.63
CA TYR A 219 -8.91 -17.81 0.67
C TYR A 219 -8.86 -19.20 0.02
N ALA A 220 -8.12 -19.34 -1.09
CA ALA A 220 -7.91 -20.63 -1.74
C ALA A 220 -7.13 -21.61 -0.84
N ALA A 221 -6.10 -21.15 -0.13
CA ALA A 221 -5.39 -21.95 0.87
C ALA A 221 -6.33 -22.42 1.99
N GLY A 222 -7.24 -21.55 2.42
CA GLY A 222 -8.34 -21.91 3.33
C GLY A 222 -9.16 -23.09 2.80
N GLY A 223 -9.57 -23.08 1.53
CA GLY A 223 -10.30 -24.18 0.91
C GLY A 223 -9.48 -25.47 0.76
N VAL A 224 -8.22 -25.37 0.32
CA VAL A 224 -7.32 -26.52 0.08
C VAL A 224 -6.99 -27.25 1.37
N PHE A 225 -6.71 -26.52 2.45
CA PHE A 225 -6.28 -27.11 3.72
C PHE A 225 -7.43 -27.40 4.68
N PHE A 226 -8.68 -27.07 4.33
CA PHE A 226 -9.84 -27.22 5.23
C PHE A 226 -10.02 -28.66 5.73
N ASP A 227 -9.96 -29.62 4.82
CA ASP A 227 -10.25 -31.04 5.08
C ASP A 227 -9.04 -31.81 5.64
N VAL A 228 -7.92 -31.14 5.95
CA VAL A 228 -6.72 -31.80 6.49
C VAL A 228 -6.96 -32.29 7.93
N PRO A 229 -6.89 -33.61 8.20
CA PRO A 229 -7.10 -34.15 9.54
C PRO A 229 -6.02 -33.65 10.51
N SER A 230 -6.44 -33.16 11.68
CA SER A 230 -5.55 -32.70 12.76
C SER A 230 -4.59 -31.56 12.37
N GLY A 231 -5.14 -30.35 12.19
CA GLY A 231 -4.32 -29.14 12.05
C GLY A 231 -4.56 -28.30 10.79
N SER A 232 -5.73 -28.40 10.16
CA SER A 232 -6.13 -27.62 8.98
C SER A 232 -5.74 -26.14 9.07
N TRP A 233 -6.11 -25.46 10.17
CA TRP A 233 -5.80 -24.04 10.38
C TRP A 233 -4.31 -23.73 10.51
N ARG A 234 -3.48 -24.68 10.95
CA ARG A 234 -2.02 -24.50 11.04
C ARG A 234 -1.38 -24.51 9.67
N TRP A 235 -1.83 -25.39 8.79
CA TRP A 235 -1.41 -25.44 7.39
C TRP A 235 -1.88 -24.21 6.62
N MET A 236 -3.07 -23.70 6.91
CA MET A 236 -3.56 -22.43 6.39
C MET A 236 -2.60 -21.30 6.78
N LEU A 237 -2.37 -21.05 8.07
CA LEU A 237 -1.45 -19.98 8.52
C LEU A 237 -0.01 -20.20 8.01
N GLY A 238 0.45 -21.45 7.99
CA GLY A 238 1.78 -21.84 7.53
C GLY A 238 2.00 -21.75 6.02
N SER A 239 0.95 -21.71 5.19
CA SER A 239 1.10 -21.59 3.73
C SER A 239 1.78 -20.28 3.33
N SER A 240 1.66 -19.25 4.17
CA SER A 240 2.33 -17.96 4.01
C SER A 240 3.87 -18.07 4.04
N LEU A 241 4.45 -19.06 4.73
CA LEU A 241 5.90 -19.29 4.83
C LEU A 241 6.54 -19.61 3.47
N LEU A 242 5.81 -20.30 2.60
CA LEU A 242 6.29 -20.61 1.25
C LEU A 242 6.58 -19.31 0.50
N PHE A 243 5.62 -18.39 0.52
CA PHE A 243 5.69 -17.14 -0.22
C PHE A 243 6.68 -16.16 0.41
N SER A 244 6.75 -16.10 1.75
CA SER A 244 7.75 -15.26 2.42
C SER A 244 9.17 -15.74 2.17
N THR A 245 9.38 -17.06 2.07
CA THR A 245 10.69 -17.64 1.72
C THR A 245 11.07 -17.32 0.27
N ILE A 246 10.13 -17.42 -0.67
CA ILE A 246 10.36 -17.04 -2.08
C ILE A 246 10.76 -15.57 -2.17
N LEU A 247 10.05 -14.68 -1.47
CA LEU A 247 10.38 -13.25 -1.45
C LEU A 247 11.74 -13.00 -0.80
N LEU A 248 12.02 -13.61 0.35
CA LEU A 248 13.30 -13.49 1.07
C LEU A 248 14.49 -13.87 0.19
N VAL A 249 14.38 -15.01 -0.51
CA VAL A 249 15.41 -15.49 -1.43
C VAL A 249 15.53 -14.55 -2.63
N GLY A 250 14.42 -14.15 -3.25
CA GLY A 250 14.48 -13.29 -4.43
C GLY A 250 14.97 -11.87 -4.16
N MET A 251 14.67 -11.28 -3.00
CA MET A 251 15.19 -9.97 -2.60
C MET A 251 16.72 -9.97 -2.46
N ALA A 252 17.34 -11.13 -2.20
CA ALA A 252 18.79 -11.26 -2.19
C ALA A 252 19.42 -11.02 -3.58
N PHE A 253 18.68 -11.20 -4.68
CA PHE A 253 19.18 -10.98 -6.06
C PHE A 253 18.97 -9.54 -6.56
N LEU A 254 18.07 -8.78 -5.95
CA LEU A 254 17.76 -7.42 -6.36
C LEU A 254 18.82 -6.41 -5.87
N PRO A 255 19.09 -5.33 -6.62
CA PRO A 255 20.03 -4.29 -6.22
C PRO A 255 19.44 -3.38 -5.14
N GLU A 256 20.28 -2.66 -4.39
CA GLU A 256 19.83 -1.59 -3.51
C GLU A 256 19.48 -0.33 -4.32
N SER A 257 18.65 0.55 -3.75
CA SER A 257 18.27 1.83 -4.37
C SER A 257 19.51 2.68 -4.74
N PRO A 258 19.68 3.06 -6.02
CA PRO A 258 20.80 3.89 -6.46
C PRO A 258 20.79 5.25 -5.76
N ARG A 259 19.59 5.79 -5.51
CA ARG A 259 19.40 7.07 -4.82
C ARG A 259 19.79 7.00 -3.35
N TRP A 260 19.45 5.91 -2.67
CA TRP A 260 19.88 5.68 -1.29
C TRP A 260 21.41 5.53 -1.21
N LEU A 261 22.02 4.80 -2.14
CA LEU A 261 23.49 4.65 -2.23
C LEU A 261 24.19 6.01 -2.40
N ALA A 262 23.68 6.85 -3.30
CA ALA A 262 24.18 8.21 -3.49
C ALA A 262 24.05 9.05 -2.20
N SER A 263 22.94 8.91 -1.45
CA SER A 263 22.74 9.64 -0.18
C SER A 263 23.70 9.21 0.94
N LYS A 264 24.35 8.06 0.79
CA LYS A 264 25.39 7.55 1.70
C LYS A 264 26.81 7.84 1.19
N GLY A 265 26.96 8.64 0.14
CA GLY A 265 28.24 8.95 -0.49
C GLY A 265 28.83 7.80 -1.31
N LYS A 266 28.06 6.73 -1.57
CA LYS A 266 28.51 5.53 -2.30
C LYS A 266 28.27 5.67 -3.80
N TYR A 267 28.78 6.76 -4.38
CA TYR A 267 28.50 7.14 -5.77
C TYR A 267 28.94 6.09 -6.79
N GLY A 268 30.09 5.43 -6.56
CA GLY A 268 30.57 4.37 -7.45
C GLY A 268 29.60 3.19 -7.57
N ARG A 269 28.99 2.76 -6.46
CA ARG A 269 27.95 1.73 -6.48
C ARG A 269 26.61 2.22 -7.01
N ALA A 270 26.22 3.44 -6.64
CA ALA A 270 25.01 4.08 -7.16
C ALA A 270 25.02 4.10 -8.70
N TRP A 271 26.17 4.47 -9.30
CA TRP A 271 26.38 4.47 -10.74
C TRP A 271 26.26 3.07 -11.35
N ARG A 272 26.92 2.06 -10.77
CA ARG A 272 26.86 0.68 -11.28
C ARG A 272 25.43 0.13 -11.26
N VAL A 273 24.69 0.38 -10.17
CA VAL A 273 23.28 0.00 -10.10
C VAL A 273 22.47 0.77 -11.14
N TRP A 274 22.67 2.08 -11.28
CA TRP A 274 21.96 2.90 -12.26
C TRP A 274 22.14 2.38 -13.69
N LYS A 275 23.38 2.10 -14.09
CA LYS A 275 23.74 1.53 -15.39
C LYS A 275 23.11 0.16 -15.64
N SER A 276 22.82 -0.61 -14.59
CA SER A 276 22.09 -1.88 -14.73
C SER A 276 20.59 -1.67 -14.99
N LEU A 277 20.01 -0.60 -14.45
CA LEU A 277 18.57 -0.30 -14.50
C LEU A 277 18.16 0.57 -15.69
N ARG A 278 19.10 1.27 -16.32
CA ARG A 278 18.84 2.20 -17.43
C ARG A 278 19.67 1.82 -18.63
N ASP A 279 19.13 2.13 -19.80
CA ASP A 279 19.90 2.05 -21.04
C ASP A 279 20.72 3.33 -21.19
N MET A 280 22.04 3.20 -21.09
CA MET A 280 22.96 4.35 -21.20
C MET A 280 23.11 4.84 -22.64
N ALA A 281 22.58 4.13 -23.63
CA ALA A 281 22.47 4.64 -24.99
C ALA A 281 21.40 5.76 -25.11
N ASP A 282 20.46 5.85 -24.17
CA ASP A 282 19.48 6.95 -24.12
C ASP A 282 20.10 8.16 -23.41
N PRO A 283 20.22 9.32 -24.09
CA PRO A 283 20.66 10.59 -23.51
C PRO A 283 20.00 10.93 -22.16
N LYS A 284 18.70 10.66 -22.05
CA LYS A 284 17.90 11.01 -20.87
C LYS A 284 18.35 10.27 -19.62
N SER A 285 18.91 9.07 -19.77
CA SER A 285 19.35 8.24 -18.64
C SER A 285 20.52 8.87 -17.88
N LEU A 286 21.43 9.54 -18.58
CA LEU A 286 22.55 10.25 -17.97
C LEU A 286 22.06 11.52 -17.28
N ASP A 287 21.23 12.30 -17.96
CA ASP A 287 20.66 13.54 -17.40
C ASP A 287 19.83 13.26 -16.14
N GLU A 288 19.04 12.17 -16.13
CA GLU A 288 18.28 11.72 -14.95
C GLU A 288 19.22 11.36 -13.78
N TYR A 289 20.36 10.70 -14.06
CA TYR A 289 21.35 10.38 -13.03
C TYR A 289 22.00 11.64 -12.45
N LEU A 290 22.43 12.56 -13.30
CA LEU A 290 23.07 13.81 -12.89
C LEU A 290 22.11 14.67 -12.05
N ALA A 291 20.86 14.80 -12.50
CA ALA A 291 19.81 15.49 -11.76
C ALA A 291 19.57 14.83 -10.39
N MET A 292 19.53 13.49 -10.34
CA MET A 292 19.42 12.75 -9.09
C MET A 292 20.60 13.01 -8.16
N GLU A 293 21.84 12.98 -8.66
CA GLU A 293 23.05 13.21 -7.87
C GLU A 293 23.08 14.62 -7.27
N VAL A 294 22.79 15.65 -8.06
CA VAL A 294 22.72 17.05 -7.59
C VAL A 294 21.64 17.20 -6.53
N THR A 295 20.44 16.67 -6.76
CA THR A 295 19.34 16.73 -5.80
C THR A 295 19.75 16.07 -4.47
N VAL A 296 20.36 14.88 -4.54
CA VAL A 296 20.80 14.14 -3.36
C VAL A 296 21.92 14.85 -2.62
N LYS A 297 22.90 15.45 -3.31
CA LYS A 297 23.96 16.25 -2.69
C LYS A 297 23.38 17.44 -1.91
N HIS A 298 22.54 18.23 -2.58
CA HIS A 298 21.85 19.35 -1.96
C HIS A 298 21.01 18.92 -0.74
N ASP A 299 20.34 17.77 -0.83
CA ASP A 299 19.56 17.22 0.29
C ASP A 299 20.42 16.75 1.46
N VAL A 300 21.57 16.11 1.17
CA VAL A 300 22.54 15.68 2.19
C VAL A 300 23.13 16.89 2.90
N ASP A 301 23.47 17.95 2.16
CA ASP A 301 24.02 19.19 2.71
C ASP A 301 23.00 19.92 3.58
N GLN A 302 21.74 20.05 3.13
CA GLN A 302 20.66 20.62 3.93
C GLN A 302 20.32 19.76 5.15
N SER A 303 20.49 18.44 5.04
CA SER A 303 20.15 17.48 6.10
C SER A 303 21.30 17.07 7.01
N ALA A 304 22.52 17.58 6.79
CA ALA A 304 23.73 17.10 7.46
C ALA A 304 23.62 17.12 8.99
N ASN A 305 22.79 18.02 9.55
CA ASN A 305 22.55 18.18 10.98
C ASN A 305 21.14 17.72 11.45
N VAL A 306 20.29 17.19 10.57
CA VAL A 306 18.89 16.84 10.91
C VAL A 306 18.78 15.35 11.23
N LYS A 307 18.45 15.03 12.48
CA LYS A 307 18.25 13.63 12.90
C LYS A 307 16.98 13.04 12.27
N TRP A 308 16.93 11.73 12.08
CA TRP A 308 15.80 11.04 11.44
C TRP A 308 14.42 11.34 12.07
N HIS A 309 14.36 11.57 13.39
CA HIS A 309 13.12 11.91 14.11
C HIS A 309 12.70 13.38 13.91
N GLN A 310 13.66 14.29 13.67
CA GLN A 310 13.35 15.68 13.37
C GLN A 310 12.65 15.80 12.00
N ARG A 311 12.98 14.92 11.04
CA ARG A 311 12.27 14.82 9.75
C ARG A 311 10.79 14.48 9.89
N TYR A 312 10.39 13.69 10.90
CA TYR A 312 8.97 13.46 11.19
C TYR A 312 8.27 14.74 11.65
N LEU A 313 8.95 15.55 12.47
CA LEU A 313 8.43 16.83 12.91
C LEU A 313 8.33 17.83 11.75
N GLU A 314 9.25 17.79 10.78
CA GLU A 314 9.20 18.62 9.57
C GLU A 314 7.96 18.32 8.72
N VAL A 315 7.57 17.06 8.57
CA VAL A 315 6.34 16.69 7.85
C VAL A 315 5.12 17.36 8.49
N CYS A 316 5.06 17.38 9.82
CA CYS A 316 3.94 17.97 10.56
C CYS A 316 4.01 19.50 10.69
N ARG A 317 5.21 20.08 10.76
CA ARG A 317 5.42 21.53 10.98
C ARG A 317 5.31 22.31 9.68
N THR A 318 5.87 21.80 8.59
CA THR A 318 5.87 22.47 7.29
C THR A 318 4.45 22.54 6.73
N PRO A 319 3.87 23.74 6.50
CA PRO A 319 2.47 23.88 6.12
C PRO A 319 2.06 23.11 4.87
N ARG A 320 2.95 23.05 3.86
CA ARG A 320 2.76 22.26 2.63
C ARG A 320 2.63 20.77 2.92
N ASN A 321 3.61 20.20 3.62
CA ASN A 321 3.66 18.77 3.94
C ASN A 321 2.52 18.38 4.89
N ARG A 322 2.16 19.26 5.82
CA ARG A 322 1.00 19.06 6.72
C ARG A 322 -0.30 18.96 5.93
N ARG A 323 -0.51 19.78 4.90
CA ARG A 323 -1.70 19.70 4.06
C ARG A 323 -1.73 18.39 3.27
N ALA A 324 -0.63 18.03 2.60
CA ALA A 324 -0.48 16.74 1.92
C ALA A 324 -0.79 15.56 2.87
N LEU A 325 -0.26 15.61 4.09
CA LEU A 325 -0.53 14.62 5.13
C LEU A 325 -2.01 14.55 5.53
N VAL A 326 -2.66 15.69 5.78
CA VAL A 326 -4.09 15.73 6.12
C VAL A 326 -4.94 15.13 4.98
N TYR A 327 -4.65 15.46 3.72
CA TYR A 327 -5.38 14.91 2.58
C TYR A 327 -5.22 13.39 2.45
N ALA A 328 -3.98 12.91 2.52
CA ALA A 328 -3.67 11.48 2.41
C ALA A 328 -4.28 10.67 3.57
N THR A 329 -4.08 11.12 4.80
CA THR A 329 -4.58 10.45 6.02
C THR A 329 -6.09 10.48 6.14
N ALA A 330 -6.76 11.56 5.74
CA ALA A 330 -8.22 11.63 5.75
C ALA A 330 -8.85 10.69 4.70
N MET A 331 -8.27 10.60 3.50
CA MET A 331 -8.70 9.62 2.50
C MET A 331 -8.55 8.18 3.03
N ILE A 332 -7.41 7.87 3.66
CA ILE A 332 -7.17 6.58 4.30
C ILE A 332 -8.20 6.32 5.41
N PHE A 333 -8.47 7.31 6.28
CA PHE A 333 -9.47 7.20 7.34
C PHE A 333 -10.84 6.82 6.79
N PHE A 334 -11.36 7.58 5.82
CA PHE A 334 -12.67 7.28 5.23
C PHE A 334 -12.71 5.93 4.52
N GLY A 335 -11.61 5.50 3.90
CA GLY A 335 -11.53 4.16 3.30
C GLY A 335 -11.58 3.06 4.35
N GLN A 336 -10.68 3.09 5.34
CA GLN A 336 -10.52 2.03 6.33
C GLN A 336 -11.70 1.93 7.31
N MET A 337 -12.27 3.07 7.68
CA MET A 337 -13.42 3.14 8.59
C MET A 337 -14.72 2.60 7.97
N THR A 338 -14.75 2.30 6.68
CA THR A 338 -15.91 1.63 6.04
C THR A 338 -16.00 0.13 6.33
N GLY A 339 -15.05 -0.44 7.09
CA GLY A 339 -15.18 -1.81 7.59
C GLY A 339 -14.48 -2.89 6.78
N ILE A 340 -13.74 -2.55 5.72
CA ILE A 340 -13.22 -3.53 4.76
C ILE A 340 -12.39 -4.64 5.41
N ASN A 341 -11.42 -4.27 6.25
CA ASN A 341 -10.52 -5.22 6.89
C ASN A 341 -11.27 -6.11 7.89
N ALA A 342 -12.24 -5.54 8.61
CA ALA A 342 -13.07 -6.31 9.52
C ALA A 342 -13.95 -7.32 8.78
N VAL A 343 -14.50 -6.93 7.62
CA VAL A 343 -15.27 -7.80 6.73
C VAL A 343 -14.38 -8.91 6.17
N MET A 344 -13.18 -8.57 5.69
CA MET A 344 -12.23 -9.54 5.13
C MET A 344 -11.77 -10.57 6.15
N TYR A 345 -11.28 -10.13 7.31
CA TYR A 345 -10.72 -11.04 8.32
C TYR A 345 -11.79 -11.93 8.94
N ASN A 346 -13.07 -11.52 8.89
CA ASN A 346 -14.20 -12.27 9.39
C ASN A 346 -15.12 -12.79 8.27
N MET A 347 -14.64 -12.88 7.03
CA MET A 347 -15.48 -13.29 5.88
C MET A 347 -16.17 -14.64 6.13
N SER A 348 -15.45 -15.65 6.61
CA SER A 348 -16.03 -16.97 6.93
C SER A 348 -17.11 -16.88 8.00
N ASN A 349 -16.94 -16.02 9.01
CA ASN A 349 -17.95 -15.78 10.04
C ASN A 349 -19.18 -15.09 9.48
N LEU A 350 -19.01 -14.17 8.53
CA LEU A 350 -20.10 -13.48 7.86
C LEU A 350 -20.91 -14.46 6.98
N MET A 351 -20.22 -15.39 6.31
CA MET A 351 -20.84 -16.47 5.53
C MET A 351 -21.58 -17.46 6.44
N ALA A 352 -20.98 -17.86 7.58
CA ALA A 352 -21.62 -18.74 8.54
C ALA A 352 -22.93 -18.14 9.10
N LYS A 353 -22.97 -16.81 9.28
CA LYS A 353 -24.19 -16.09 9.65
C LYS A 353 -25.26 -16.06 8.55
N MET A 354 -24.92 -16.36 7.30
CA MET A 354 -25.87 -16.58 6.20
C MET A 354 -26.31 -18.06 6.10
N ASN A 355 -26.17 -18.83 7.18
CA ASN A 355 -26.51 -20.25 7.29
C ASN A 355 -25.72 -21.17 6.33
N PHE A 356 -24.51 -20.78 5.96
CA PHE A 356 -23.56 -21.69 5.30
C PHE A 356 -22.85 -22.57 6.32
N ASP A 357 -22.56 -23.82 5.96
CA ASP A 357 -21.70 -24.67 6.77
C ASP A 357 -20.27 -24.12 6.84
N ASP A 358 -19.45 -24.57 7.79
CA ASP A 358 -18.08 -24.08 7.98
C ASP A 358 -17.25 -24.23 6.68
N ARG A 359 -17.38 -25.38 6.00
CA ARG A 359 -16.65 -25.65 4.75
C ARG A 359 -17.10 -24.72 3.63
N GLU A 360 -18.40 -24.58 3.46
CA GLU A 360 -18.99 -23.69 2.46
C GLU A 360 -18.63 -22.23 2.74
N SER A 361 -18.61 -21.82 4.02
CA SER A 361 -18.26 -20.48 4.45
C SER A 361 -16.82 -20.09 4.07
N VAL A 362 -15.87 -21.02 4.22
CA VAL A 362 -14.48 -20.81 3.81
C VAL A 362 -14.37 -20.70 2.28
N LEU A 363 -15.04 -21.58 1.53
CA LEU A 363 -15.02 -21.55 0.06
C LEU A 363 -15.70 -20.30 -0.50
N MET A 364 -16.85 -19.90 0.03
CA MET A 364 -17.60 -18.72 -0.40
C MET A 364 -16.88 -17.41 -0.07
N SER A 365 -15.95 -17.42 0.89
CA SER A 365 -15.10 -16.26 1.18
C SER A 365 -14.22 -15.84 -0.01
N MET A 366 -13.92 -16.78 -0.93
CA MET A 366 -13.21 -16.50 -2.18
C MET A 366 -13.96 -15.53 -3.09
N VAL A 367 -15.29 -15.46 -3.02
CA VAL A 367 -16.10 -14.51 -3.81
C VAL A 367 -15.73 -13.08 -3.46
N GLY A 368 -15.52 -12.79 -2.17
CA GLY A 368 -15.11 -11.47 -1.70
C GLY A 368 -13.72 -11.08 -2.19
N GLY A 369 -12.72 -11.94 -2.00
CA GLY A 369 -11.35 -11.69 -2.49
C GLY A 369 -11.24 -11.61 -4.01
N GLY A 370 -11.99 -12.46 -4.72
CA GLY A 370 -12.08 -12.45 -6.18
C GLY A 370 -12.67 -11.14 -6.71
N ALA A 371 -13.75 -10.65 -6.09
CA ALA A 371 -14.35 -9.38 -6.44
C ALA A 371 -13.37 -8.22 -6.21
N LEU A 372 -12.64 -8.21 -5.09
CA LEU A 372 -11.64 -7.19 -4.79
C LEU A 372 -10.53 -7.16 -5.86
N PHE A 373 -9.94 -8.31 -6.18
CA PHE A 373 -8.92 -8.43 -7.22
C PHE A 373 -9.40 -7.98 -8.60
N LEU A 374 -10.58 -8.43 -9.03
CA LEU A 374 -11.17 -8.02 -10.30
C LEU A 374 -11.45 -6.52 -10.34
N GLY A 375 -11.85 -5.94 -9.20
CA GLY A 375 -12.07 -4.50 -9.06
C GLY A 375 -10.79 -3.67 -9.06
N THR A 376 -9.68 -4.22 -8.58
CA THR A 376 -8.36 -3.56 -8.60
C THR A 376 -7.80 -3.42 -10.02
N ILE A 377 -8.05 -4.39 -10.90
CA ILE A 377 -7.48 -4.42 -12.27
C ILE A 377 -7.79 -3.14 -13.08
N PRO A 378 -9.05 -2.69 -13.25
CA PRO A 378 -9.36 -1.47 -13.99
C PRO A 378 -8.65 -0.23 -13.43
N ALA A 379 -8.53 -0.12 -12.11
CA ALA A 379 -7.90 1.02 -11.47
C ALA A 379 -6.42 1.11 -11.85
N VAL A 380 -5.69 -0.01 -11.81
CA VAL A 380 -4.26 -0.07 -12.20
C VAL A 380 -4.04 0.44 -13.62
N PHE A 381 -4.90 0.08 -14.58
CA PHE A 381 -4.70 0.46 -15.99
C PHE A 381 -5.24 1.84 -16.37
N THR A 382 -6.14 2.41 -15.57
CA THR A 382 -6.88 3.62 -15.98
C THR A 382 -6.82 4.77 -14.96
N MET A 383 -6.09 4.60 -13.85
CA MET A 383 -5.86 5.66 -12.87
C MET A 383 -5.17 6.88 -13.48
N ASP A 384 -4.20 6.66 -14.37
CA ASP A 384 -3.55 7.74 -15.12
C ASP A 384 -4.49 8.39 -16.15
N LYS A 385 -5.46 7.64 -16.68
CA LYS A 385 -6.41 8.17 -17.67
C LYS A 385 -7.54 9.00 -17.05
N PHE A 386 -8.11 8.58 -15.92
CA PHE A 386 -9.28 9.24 -15.33
C PHE A 386 -8.94 10.16 -14.15
N GLY A 387 -7.78 9.97 -13.51
CA GLY A 387 -7.32 10.78 -12.40
C GLY A 387 -7.72 10.23 -11.03
N ARG A 388 -7.00 10.65 -10.00
CA ARG A 388 -7.04 10.05 -8.66
C ARG A 388 -8.36 10.39 -7.96
N ARG A 389 -8.89 11.60 -8.17
CA ARG A 389 -10.13 12.05 -7.53
C ARG A 389 -11.36 11.33 -8.08
N VAL A 390 -11.37 11.00 -9.37
CA VAL A 390 -12.47 10.22 -9.97
C VAL A 390 -12.51 8.82 -9.39
N TRP A 391 -11.36 8.16 -9.27
CA TRP A 391 -11.27 6.83 -8.65
C TRP A 391 -11.61 6.85 -7.15
N ALA A 392 -11.35 7.96 -6.44
CA ALA A 392 -11.73 8.10 -5.04
C ALA A 392 -13.26 8.09 -4.87
N GLN A 393 -14.00 8.71 -5.79
CA GLN A 393 -15.47 8.80 -5.76
C GLN A 393 -16.18 7.44 -5.85
N ASN A 394 -15.47 6.35 -6.17
CA ASN A 394 -15.99 4.98 -6.10
C ASN A 394 -16.52 4.60 -4.71
N ILE A 395 -16.15 5.34 -3.65
CA ILE A 395 -16.72 5.19 -2.31
C ILE A 395 -18.26 5.28 -2.30
N LEU A 396 -18.88 5.95 -3.28
CA LEU A 396 -20.34 5.98 -3.44
C LEU A 396 -20.94 4.60 -3.74
N MET A 397 -20.22 3.77 -4.50
CA MET A 397 -20.64 2.41 -4.79
C MET A 397 -20.51 1.49 -3.57
N PHE A 398 -19.70 1.87 -2.57
CA PHE A 398 -19.61 1.12 -1.31
C PHE A 398 -20.94 1.21 -0.57
N ILE A 399 -21.57 2.38 -0.59
CA ILE A 399 -22.87 2.61 0.07
C ILE A 399 -23.91 1.66 -0.51
N VAL A 400 -23.95 1.52 -1.83
CA VAL A 400 -24.87 0.60 -2.52
C VAL A 400 -24.56 -0.85 -2.14
N GLY A 401 -23.29 -1.27 -2.18
CA GLY A 401 -22.89 -2.61 -1.79
C GLY A 401 -23.23 -2.95 -0.34
N LEU A 402 -22.88 -2.06 0.59
CA LEU A 402 -23.16 -2.19 2.03
C LEU A 402 -24.66 -2.16 2.34
N ALA A 403 -25.45 -1.39 1.59
CA ALA A 403 -26.91 -1.39 1.68
C ALA A 403 -27.49 -2.75 1.27
N LEU A 404 -27.07 -3.31 0.15
CA LEU A 404 -27.51 -4.63 -0.31
C LEU A 404 -27.12 -5.74 0.66
N VAL A 405 -25.90 -5.72 1.21
CA VAL A 405 -25.47 -6.64 2.27
C VAL A 405 -26.34 -6.49 3.53
N GLY A 406 -26.57 -5.25 3.96
CA GLY A 406 -27.37 -4.95 5.15
C GLY A 406 -28.83 -5.41 5.03
N VAL A 407 -29.42 -5.27 3.84
CA VAL A 407 -30.77 -5.77 3.53
C VAL A 407 -30.78 -7.29 3.43
N GLY A 408 -29.76 -7.91 2.83
CA GLY A 408 -29.61 -9.38 2.78
C GLY A 408 -29.67 -10.02 4.17
N TYR A 409 -29.00 -9.42 5.16
CA TYR A 409 -29.02 -9.91 6.55
C TYR A 409 -30.37 -9.78 7.26
N LEU A 410 -31.27 -8.89 6.82
CA LEU A 410 -32.61 -8.78 7.44
C LEU A 410 -33.42 -10.07 7.25
N TYR A 411 -33.25 -10.74 6.12
CA TYR A 411 -33.92 -12.01 5.84
C TYR A 411 -33.47 -13.12 6.80
N THR A 412 -32.20 -13.14 7.19
CA THR A 412 -31.67 -14.07 8.19
C THR A 412 -32.19 -13.74 9.60
N ASN A 413 -32.26 -12.45 9.94
CA ASN A 413 -32.70 -12.02 11.27
C ASN A 413 -34.21 -12.26 11.53
N ASN A 414 -35.02 -12.37 10.49
CA ASN A 414 -36.46 -12.63 10.60
C ASN A 414 -36.81 -14.11 10.88
N GLY A 415 -35.80 -14.97 11.07
CA GLY A 415 -35.96 -16.38 11.43
C GLY A 415 -35.63 -17.35 10.29
N VAL A 416 -35.34 -18.59 10.67
CA VAL A 416 -34.85 -19.64 9.75
C VAL A 416 -35.90 -20.01 8.70
N ASP A 417 -37.18 -20.05 9.06
CA ASP A 417 -38.27 -20.38 8.13
C ASP A 417 -38.43 -19.30 7.06
N TYR A 418 -38.41 -18.02 7.47
CA TYR A 418 -38.48 -16.89 6.55
C TYR A 418 -37.28 -16.82 5.61
N PHE A 419 -36.08 -17.12 6.13
CA PHE A 419 -34.87 -17.23 5.32
C PHE A 419 -34.97 -18.36 4.29
N ASN A 420 -35.50 -19.52 4.67
CA ASN A 420 -35.63 -20.66 3.76
C ASN A 420 -36.62 -20.39 2.62
N GLU A 421 -37.74 -19.70 2.90
CA GLU A 421 -38.70 -19.28 1.88
C GLU A 421 -38.11 -18.27 0.88
N HIS A 422 -37.24 -17.37 1.35
CA HIS A 422 -36.67 -16.27 0.55
C HIS A 422 -35.17 -16.44 0.28
N LYS A 423 -34.65 -17.66 0.37
CA LYS A 423 -33.20 -17.95 0.38
C LYS A 423 -32.48 -17.38 -0.83
N ALA A 424 -33.06 -17.55 -2.03
CA ALA A 424 -32.47 -17.03 -3.27
C ALA A 424 -32.33 -15.50 -3.25
N THR A 425 -33.33 -14.79 -2.73
CA THR A 425 -33.33 -13.33 -2.62
C THR A 425 -32.32 -12.87 -1.57
N ALA A 426 -32.28 -13.51 -0.40
CA ALA A 426 -31.34 -13.17 0.68
C ALA A 426 -29.89 -13.32 0.22
N LEU A 427 -29.55 -14.46 -0.39
CA LEU A 427 -28.22 -14.74 -0.91
C LEU A 427 -27.88 -13.84 -2.11
N GLY A 428 -28.84 -13.62 -3.02
CA GLY A 428 -28.64 -12.75 -4.18
C GLY A 428 -28.31 -11.31 -3.78
N LEU A 429 -29.03 -10.74 -2.81
CA LEU A 429 -28.74 -9.40 -2.27
C LEU A 429 -27.41 -9.36 -1.53
N PHE A 430 -27.13 -10.36 -0.69
CA PHE A 430 -25.88 -10.42 0.06
C PHE A 430 -24.66 -10.51 -0.86
N PHE A 431 -24.63 -11.45 -1.81
CA PHE A 431 -23.49 -11.63 -2.71
C PHE A 431 -23.34 -10.50 -3.72
N SER A 432 -24.44 -9.98 -4.29
CA SER A 432 -24.35 -8.81 -5.17
C SER A 432 -23.82 -7.59 -4.43
N GLY A 433 -24.30 -7.36 -3.21
CA GLY A 433 -23.79 -6.30 -2.34
C GLY A 433 -22.32 -6.48 -1.99
N LEU A 434 -21.91 -7.69 -1.62
CA LEU A 434 -20.53 -8.03 -1.29
C LEU A 434 -19.61 -7.82 -2.51
N VAL A 435 -19.99 -8.32 -3.69
CA VAL A 435 -19.20 -8.17 -4.92
C VAL A 435 -19.06 -6.69 -5.29
N LEU A 436 -20.14 -5.91 -5.23
CA LEU A 436 -20.07 -4.47 -5.49
C LEU A 436 -19.16 -3.76 -4.47
N TYR A 437 -19.36 -4.02 -3.18
CA TYR A 437 -18.55 -3.41 -2.13
C TYR A 437 -17.06 -3.72 -2.32
N MET A 438 -16.71 -4.99 -2.47
CA MET A 438 -15.33 -5.46 -2.57
C MET A 438 -14.66 -4.98 -3.87
N ALA A 439 -15.36 -5.04 -5.01
CA ALA A 439 -14.79 -4.63 -6.29
C ALA A 439 -14.49 -3.13 -6.35
N PHE A 440 -15.43 -2.29 -5.95
CA PHE A 440 -15.19 -0.85 -5.93
C PHE A 440 -14.18 -0.47 -4.84
N PHE A 441 -14.13 -1.21 -3.72
CA PHE A 441 -13.08 -1.02 -2.72
C PHE A 441 -11.70 -1.38 -3.27
N GLY A 442 -11.56 -2.48 -4.00
CA GLY A 442 -10.29 -2.89 -4.62
C GLY A 442 -9.70 -1.81 -5.52
N ALA A 443 -10.56 -1.08 -6.24
CA ALA A 443 -10.16 0.08 -7.03
C ALA A 443 -9.70 1.27 -6.18
N TYR A 444 -10.47 1.60 -5.13
CA TYR A 444 -10.13 2.66 -4.19
C TYR A 444 -8.84 2.39 -3.41
N SER A 445 -8.59 1.13 -3.07
CA SER A 445 -7.42 0.69 -2.31
C SER A 445 -6.11 1.09 -2.97
N CYS A 446 -6.05 1.12 -4.31
CA CYS A 446 -4.86 1.57 -5.05
C CYS A 446 -4.42 2.99 -4.64
N LEU A 447 -5.40 3.87 -4.41
CA LEU A 447 -5.14 5.26 -4.03
C LEU A 447 -4.45 5.36 -2.67
N THR A 448 -4.70 4.41 -1.74
CA THR A 448 -4.13 4.44 -0.40
C THR A 448 -2.60 4.34 -0.39
N TRP A 449 -2.00 3.83 -1.46
CA TRP A 449 -0.55 3.77 -1.66
C TRP A 449 -0.07 4.83 -2.65
N VAL A 450 -0.81 5.06 -3.74
CA VAL A 450 -0.44 6.01 -4.80
C VAL A 450 -0.48 7.46 -4.31
N VAL A 451 -1.56 7.87 -3.64
CA VAL A 451 -1.73 9.26 -3.21
C VAL A 451 -0.64 9.68 -2.22
N PRO A 452 -0.31 8.92 -1.15
CA PRO A 452 0.84 9.24 -0.31
C PRO A 452 2.16 9.28 -1.10
N ALA A 453 2.40 8.34 -2.01
CA ALA A 453 3.65 8.31 -2.79
C ALA A 453 3.84 9.55 -3.68
N GLU A 454 2.76 10.07 -4.26
CA GLU A 454 2.73 11.26 -5.11
C GLU A 454 2.69 12.57 -4.32
N SER A 455 2.05 12.59 -3.14
CA SER A 455 1.78 13.84 -2.41
C SER A 455 3.00 14.39 -1.66
N PHE A 456 3.96 13.54 -1.30
CA PHE A 456 5.13 13.96 -0.54
C PHE A 456 6.35 14.19 -1.42
N SER A 457 7.08 15.26 -1.11
CA SER A 457 8.39 15.53 -1.68
C SER A 457 9.39 14.45 -1.30
N PHE A 458 10.45 14.29 -2.10
CA PHE A 458 11.48 13.29 -1.88
C PHE A 458 11.97 13.22 -0.42
N ASN A 459 12.34 14.37 0.17
CA ASN A 459 12.89 14.44 1.53
C ASN A 459 11.93 13.98 2.63
N THR A 460 10.63 14.15 2.40
CA THR A 460 9.59 13.82 3.39
C THR A 460 8.77 12.59 3.00
N ARG A 461 9.04 11.99 1.83
CA ARG A 461 8.27 10.86 1.30
C ARG A 461 8.34 9.65 2.21
N SER A 462 9.52 9.30 2.72
CA SER A 462 9.65 8.15 3.63
C SER A 462 8.83 8.33 4.90
N GLN A 463 8.88 9.52 5.50
CA GLN A 463 8.17 9.85 6.74
C GLN A 463 6.66 9.98 6.49
N GLY A 464 6.27 10.64 5.40
CA GLY A 464 4.87 10.79 4.99
C GLY A 464 4.21 9.43 4.71
N MET A 465 4.89 8.56 3.96
CA MET A 465 4.47 7.16 3.75
C MET A 465 4.37 6.39 5.07
N ALA A 466 5.33 6.56 5.97
CA ALA A 466 5.32 5.92 7.29
C ALA A 466 4.09 6.36 8.11
N ILE A 467 3.84 7.67 8.22
CA ILE A 467 2.69 8.20 8.98
C ILE A 467 1.37 7.74 8.35
N CYS A 468 1.25 7.78 7.01
CA CYS A 468 0.05 7.30 6.32
C CYS A 468 -0.19 5.81 6.58
N SER A 469 0.87 4.99 6.56
CA SER A 469 0.79 3.55 6.85
C SER A 469 0.40 3.29 8.31
N VAL A 470 0.93 4.08 9.26
CA VAL A 470 0.53 4.02 10.68
C VAL A 470 -0.97 4.27 10.83
N PHE A 471 -1.51 5.31 10.20
CA PHE A 471 -2.94 5.58 10.24
C PHE A 471 -3.76 4.48 9.54
N LEU A 472 -3.31 3.98 8.39
CA LEU A 472 -3.96 2.89 7.67
C LEU A 472 -4.15 1.67 8.58
N TYR A 473 -3.07 1.24 9.22
CA TYR A 473 -3.09 0.07 10.09
C TYR A 473 -3.75 0.34 11.45
N LEU A 474 -3.67 1.55 11.99
CA LEU A 474 -4.40 1.95 13.20
C LEU A 474 -5.91 1.87 12.99
N TRP A 475 -6.43 2.43 11.90
CA TRP A 475 -7.87 2.36 11.61
C TRP A 475 -8.30 0.93 11.30
N SER A 476 -7.46 0.16 10.61
CA SER A 476 -7.67 -1.29 10.41
C SER A 476 -7.80 -2.04 11.73
N PHE A 477 -6.90 -1.81 12.69
CA PHE A 477 -6.94 -2.38 14.03
C PHE A 477 -8.22 -2.01 14.78
N ILE A 478 -8.53 -0.70 14.87
CA ILE A 478 -9.68 -0.19 15.62
C ILE A 478 -10.98 -0.82 15.10
N VAL A 479 -11.18 -0.82 13.78
CA VAL A 479 -12.41 -1.32 13.17
C VAL A 479 -12.52 -2.84 13.30
N THR A 480 -11.42 -3.56 13.11
CA THR A 480 -11.38 -5.02 13.25
C THR A 480 -11.63 -5.48 14.68
N TYR A 481 -10.94 -4.87 15.66
CA TYR A 481 -11.05 -5.24 17.06
C TYR A 481 -12.48 -4.98 17.59
N ASN A 482 -13.07 -3.84 17.22
CA ASN A 482 -14.41 -3.48 17.69
C ASN A 482 -15.54 -4.09 16.84
N PHE A 483 -15.25 -4.85 15.78
CA PHE A 483 -16.24 -5.28 14.80
C PHE A 483 -17.43 -6.02 15.42
N GLU A 484 -17.17 -7.00 16.27
CA GLU A 484 -18.23 -7.77 16.93
C GLU A 484 -19.01 -6.92 17.93
N GLY A 485 -18.33 -6.04 18.68
CA GLY A 485 -18.97 -5.09 19.59
C GLY A 485 -19.89 -4.11 18.87
N MET A 486 -19.44 -3.58 17.74
CA MET A 486 -20.25 -2.70 16.88
C MET A 486 -21.47 -3.44 16.31
N GLN A 487 -21.31 -4.70 15.89
CA GLN A 487 -22.42 -5.54 15.43
C GLN A 487 -23.47 -5.76 16.52
N LYS A 488 -23.04 -6.05 17.76
CA LYS A 488 -23.95 -6.24 18.90
C LYS A 488 -24.69 -4.95 19.25
N ALA A 489 -24.00 -3.81 19.23
CA ALA A 489 -24.57 -2.51 19.63
C ALA A 489 -25.50 -1.91 18.56
N MET A 490 -25.14 -2.01 17.28
CA MET A 490 -25.82 -1.31 16.19
C MET A 490 -26.68 -2.22 15.31
N THR A 491 -26.68 -3.53 15.54
CA THR A 491 -27.17 -4.58 14.63
C THR A 491 -26.39 -4.63 13.31
N TYR A 492 -26.53 -5.73 12.56
CA TYR A 492 -25.87 -5.91 11.26
C TYR A 492 -26.20 -4.80 10.27
N THR A 493 -27.49 -4.54 10.09
CA THR A 493 -27.99 -3.55 9.14
C THR A 493 -27.63 -2.12 9.58
N GLY A 494 -27.69 -1.82 10.88
CA GLY A 494 -27.28 -0.51 11.39
C GLY A 494 -25.78 -0.26 11.27
N LEU A 495 -24.95 -1.32 11.41
CA LEU A 495 -23.52 -1.21 11.18
C LEU A 495 -23.17 -0.97 9.70
N THR A 496 -23.74 -1.75 8.77
CA THR A 496 -23.38 -1.64 7.35
C THR A 496 -23.98 -0.39 6.70
N ILE A 497 -25.26 -0.12 6.90
CA ILE A 497 -25.96 1.01 6.26
C ILE A 497 -25.72 2.31 7.03
N GLY A 498 -25.85 2.25 8.35
CA GLY A 498 -25.75 3.42 9.21
C GLY A 498 -24.31 3.88 9.39
N PHE A 499 -23.50 3.10 10.12
CA PHE A 499 -22.14 3.52 10.48
C PHE A 499 -21.19 3.52 9.27
N PHE A 500 -21.02 2.39 8.58
CA PHE A 500 -20.11 2.31 7.43
C PHE A 500 -20.62 3.10 6.23
N GLY A 501 -21.91 2.99 5.88
CA GLY A 501 -22.53 3.77 4.81
C GLY A 501 -22.52 5.28 5.08
N GLY A 502 -22.77 5.71 6.32
CA GLY A 502 -22.67 7.11 6.72
C GLY A 502 -21.25 7.66 6.60
N LEU A 503 -20.24 6.89 7.04
CA LEU A 503 -18.83 7.26 6.87
C LEU A 503 -18.40 7.29 5.40
N ALA A 504 -18.89 6.36 4.57
CA ALA A 504 -18.67 6.38 3.13
C ALA A 504 -19.28 7.65 2.48
N ALA A 505 -20.48 8.06 2.91
CA ALA A 505 -21.11 9.29 2.43
C ALA A 505 -20.31 10.54 2.83
N LEU A 506 -19.84 10.62 4.08
CA LEU A 506 -18.95 11.71 4.52
C LEU A 506 -17.63 11.72 3.73
N GLY A 507 -17.06 10.54 3.48
CA GLY A 507 -15.87 10.38 2.66
C GLY A 507 -16.07 10.83 1.21
N PHE A 508 -17.23 10.54 0.62
CA PHE A 508 -17.61 11.02 -0.70
C PHE A 508 -17.59 12.55 -0.77
N PHE A 509 -18.27 13.23 0.15
CA PHE A 509 -18.27 14.70 0.19
C PHE A 509 -16.87 15.27 0.45
N TYR A 510 -16.10 14.64 1.33
CA TYR A 510 -14.72 15.04 1.57
C TYR A 510 -13.89 14.98 0.28
N GLN A 511 -13.92 13.86 -0.44
CA GLN A 511 -13.15 13.68 -1.67
C GLN A 511 -13.68 14.56 -2.81
N LEU A 512 -14.98 14.84 -2.83
CA LEU A 512 -15.58 15.71 -3.81
C LEU A 512 -15.10 17.15 -3.67
N PHE A 513 -14.96 17.69 -2.46
CA PHE A 513 -14.63 19.10 -2.26
C PHE A 513 -13.17 19.36 -1.91
N PHE A 514 -12.55 18.49 -1.10
CA PHE A 514 -11.25 18.76 -0.48
C PHE A 514 -10.09 18.04 -1.16
N MET A 515 -10.32 16.90 -1.82
CA MET A 515 -9.24 16.14 -2.45
C MET A 515 -8.70 16.87 -3.70
N PRO A 516 -7.39 17.10 -3.79
CA PRO A 516 -6.78 17.63 -5.00
C PRO A 516 -6.64 16.55 -6.08
N GLU A 517 -6.62 16.98 -7.34
CA GLU A 517 -6.27 16.10 -8.46
C GLU A 517 -4.77 16.21 -8.74
N THR A 518 -4.07 15.07 -8.72
CA THR A 518 -2.62 14.97 -8.97
C THR A 518 -2.29 14.49 -10.39
N LYS A 519 -3.30 14.09 -11.16
CA LYS A 519 -3.14 13.64 -12.55
C LYS A 519 -2.47 14.70 -13.44
N ASP A 520 -1.52 14.25 -14.27
CA ASP A 520 -0.79 15.02 -15.29
C ASP A 520 -0.07 16.26 -14.75
N LYS A 521 0.24 16.28 -13.44
CA LYS A 521 0.97 17.37 -12.79
C LYS A 521 2.42 17.00 -12.59
N THR A 522 3.31 17.96 -12.79
CA THR A 522 4.70 17.82 -12.38
C THR A 522 4.81 17.86 -10.85
N LEU A 523 5.94 17.43 -10.29
CA LEU A 523 6.16 17.50 -8.85
C LEU A 523 6.07 18.96 -8.35
N GLU A 524 6.55 19.91 -9.13
CA GLU A 524 6.50 21.35 -8.84
C GLU A 524 5.06 21.89 -8.85
N GLU A 525 4.23 21.46 -9.81
CA GLU A 525 2.81 21.85 -9.83
C GLU A 525 2.01 21.23 -8.67
N ILE A 526 2.36 20.00 -8.28
CA ILE A 526 1.80 19.35 -7.08
C ILE A 526 2.20 20.15 -5.82
N ASP A 527 3.44 20.64 -5.79
CA ASP A 527 3.96 21.44 -4.69
C ASP A 527 3.23 22.77 -4.55
N GLU A 528 3.01 23.48 -5.66
CA GLU A 528 2.19 24.68 -5.70
C GLU A 528 0.76 24.41 -5.23
N LEU A 529 0.18 23.29 -5.65
CA LEU A 529 -1.17 22.89 -5.29
C LEU A 529 -1.32 22.65 -3.78
N PHE A 530 -0.33 22.05 -3.11
CA PHE A 530 -0.34 21.88 -1.65
C PHE A 530 0.04 23.16 -0.89
N LEU A 531 0.71 24.12 -1.54
CA LEU A 531 0.94 25.46 -1.00
C LEU A 531 -0.32 26.34 -0.99
N MET A 532 -1.33 26.01 -1.79
CA MET A 532 -2.61 26.73 -1.78
C MET A 532 -3.40 26.51 -0.48
N PRO A 533 -4.02 27.57 0.09
CA PRO A 533 -4.97 27.42 1.18
C PRO A 533 -6.13 26.50 0.80
N THR A 534 -6.59 25.67 1.74
CA THR A 534 -7.69 24.71 1.52
C THR A 534 -8.97 25.39 1.01
N SER A 535 -9.26 26.62 1.41
CA SER A 535 -10.41 27.39 0.91
C SER A 535 -10.33 27.67 -0.59
N LYS A 536 -9.14 28.00 -1.11
CA LYS A 536 -8.92 28.20 -2.55
C LYS A 536 -9.04 26.90 -3.32
N LEU A 537 -8.51 25.80 -2.77
CA LEU A 537 -8.62 24.47 -3.37
C LEU A 537 -10.09 24.03 -3.48
N VAL A 538 -10.87 24.21 -2.41
CA VAL A 538 -12.32 23.91 -2.41
C VAL A 538 -13.06 24.79 -3.42
N ALA A 539 -12.77 26.09 -3.49
CA ALA A 539 -13.38 26.97 -4.47
C ALA A 539 -13.06 26.54 -5.92
N LEU A 540 -11.83 26.14 -6.19
CA LEU A 540 -11.39 25.64 -7.50
C LEU A 540 -12.08 24.32 -7.85
N ASN A 541 -12.18 23.40 -6.89
CA ASN A 541 -12.86 22.11 -7.04
C ASN A 541 -14.36 22.30 -7.32
N THR A 542 -15.02 23.17 -6.57
CA THR A 542 -16.45 23.49 -6.74
C THR A 542 -16.70 24.20 -8.08
N SER A 543 -15.83 25.12 -8.48
CA SER A 543 -15.90 25.77 -9.79
C SER A 543 -15.78 24.76 -10.93
N ASN A 544 -14.82 23.83 -10.84
CA ASN A 544 -14.61 22.79 -11.84
C ASN A 544 -15.82 21.83 -11.94
N LEU A 545 -16.48 21.51 -10.81
CA LEU A 545 -17.72 20.74 -10.80
C LEU A 545 -18.89 21.46 -11.49
N LEU A 546 -18.96 22.79 -11.37
CA LEU A 546 -20.03 23.62 -11.94
C LEU A 546 -19.80 24.02 -13.41
N LYS A 547 -18.58 23.89 -13.94
CA LYS A 547 -18.25 24.24 -15.34
C LYS A 547 -19.12 23.52 -16.39
N PRO A 548 -19.37 22.20 -16.30
CA PRO A 548 -20.25 21.50 -17.24
C PRO A 548 -21.71 21.96 -17.15
N LEU A 549 -22.19 22.27 -15.94
CA LEU A 549 -23.56 22.76 -15.69
C LEU A 549 -23.77 24.18 -16.25
N ARG A 550 -22.74 25.03 -16.18
CA ARG A 550 -22.74 26.37 -16.76
C ARG A 550 -22.67 26.36 -18.29
N ARG A 551 -21.96 25.41 -18.91
CA ARG A 551 -21.94 25.24 -20.37
C ARG A 551 -23.30 24.79 -20.92
N ARG A 552 -24.09 24.00 -20.17
CA ARG A 552 -25.46 23.63 -20.55
C ARG A 552 -26.49 24.78 -20.52
N HIS A 553 -26.20 25.87 -19.80
CA HIS A 553 -27.13 27.00 -19.63
C HIS A 553 -26.81 28.22 -20.53
N ARG A 554 -25.73 28.17 -21.32
CA ARG A 554 -25.53 29.10 -22.42
C ARG A 554 -25.84 28.35 -23.72
N PRO A 555 -26.95 28.63 -24.42
CA PRO A 555 -27.02 28.25 -25.82
C PRO A 555 -25.80 28.84 -26.51
N GLU A 556 -25.09 28.02 -27.29
CA GLU A 556 -24.05 28.52 -28.18
C GLU A 556 -24.67 29.63 -29.04
N PRO A 557 -24.02 30.79 -29.22
CA PRO A 557 -24.46 31.71 -30.25
C PRO A 557 -24.39 30.93 -31.57
N VAL A 558 -25.54 30.76 -32.21
CA VAL A 558 -25.62 30.26 -33.58
C VAL A 558 -24.87 31.28 -34.42
N ASP A 559 -23.64 30.94 -34.80
CA ASP A 559 -22.89 31.68 -35.81
C ASP A 559 -23.66 31.57 -37.12
N ASN A 560 -24.53 32.54 -37.38
CA ASN A 560 -25.09 32.80 -38.69
C ASN A 560 -23.97 33.33 -39.60
N TYR A 561 -23.20 32.43 -40.18
CA TYR A 561 -22.50 32.68 -41.43
C TYR A 561 -23.18 31.88 -42.53
N ASN A 562 -24.10 32.53 -43.24
CA ASN A 562 -24.42 32.34 -44.66
C ASN A 562 -25.54 33.31 -45.08
N ALA A 563 -25.15 34.50 -45.56
CA ALA A 563 -25.74 35.22 -46.69
C ALA A 563 -24.82 36.39 -47.07
#